data_AF-X1LVH8-F1
#
_entry.id   AF-X1LVH8-F1
#
_cell.length_a   1.000
_cell.length_b   1.000
_cell.length_c   1.000
_cell.angle_alpha   90.00
_cell.angle_beta   90.00
_cell.angle_gamma   90.00
#
_symmetry.space_group_name_H-M   'P 1'
#
loop_
_entity.id
_entity.type
_entity.pdbx_description
1 polymer ?
#
loop_
_entity_poly.entity_id
_entity_poly.type
_entity_poly.pdbx_seq_one_letter_code
_entity_poly.pdbx_strand_id
1 'polypeptide(L)'
;PKSGEVFNSCIFHAPIEKKLGKEDELLEKFNEYYIRLIEESKKDKKIVLNCKGFIFPEVEDGYEFFSDKTISFPVDFSDAVFYGEVFFKNVKFLSLVSFENALFNGLHL
;
A
#
# COMPACT_ATOMS: atom_id res chain seq x y z
N PRO A 1 -12.89 2.18 -29.03
CA PRO A 1 -11.84 2.16 -27.98
C PRO A 1 -12.47 2.48 -26.61
N LYS A 2 -12.26 1.74 -25.52
CA LYS A 2 -11.02 1.08 -25.08
C LYS A 2 -11.32 -0.21 -24.30
N SER A 3 -10.38 -1.13 -24.46
CA SER A 3 -10.12 -2.33 -23.69
C SER A 3 -10.00 -2.08 -22.18
N GLY A 4 -10.48 -3.03 -21.38
CA GLY A 4 -9.88 -3.32 -20.07
C GLY A 4 -10.73 -3.01 -18.85
N GLU A 5 -12.01 -3.41 -18.82
CA GLU A 5 -12.67 -3.63 -17.53
C GLU A 5 -12.19 -4.97 -16.97
N VAL A 6 -11.11 -4.92 -16.19
CA VAL A 6 -10.86 -5.93 -15.16
C VAL A 6 -11.20 -5.26 -13.84
N PHE A 7 -12.48 -5.32 -13.46
CA PHE A 7 -12.92 -5.08 -12.09
C PHE A 7 -12.46 -6.26 -11.22
N ASN A 8 -11.16 -6.37 -10.98
CA ASN A 8 -10.71 -6.90 -9.70
C ASN A 8 -10.81 -5.72 -8.75
N SER A 9 -11.99 -5.53 -8.16
CA SER A 9 -12.22 -4.52 -7.13
C SER A 9 -11.37 -4.88 -5.92
N CYS A 10 -10.08 -4.56 -5.99
CA CYS A 10 -9.20 -4.56 -4.85
C CYS A 10 -9.88 -3.65 -3.84
N ILE A 11 -10.28 -4.22 -2.70
CA ILE A 11 -11.02 -3.52 -1.65
C ILE A 11 -10.25 -2.30 -1.12
N PHE A 12 -8.99 -2.13 -1.51
CA PHE A 12 -8.12 -1.02 -1.16
C PHE A 12 -8.18 0.16 -2.15
N HIS A 13 -8.82 0.03 -3.31
CA HIS A 13 -9.13 1.17 -4.20
C HIS A 13 -10.47 1.83 -3.89
N ALA A 14 -11.28 1.22 -3.02
CA ALA A 14 -12.55 1.77 -2.57
C ALA A 14 -12.35 2.59 -1.28
N PRO A 15 -12.99 3.78 -1.14
CA PRO A 15 -13.02 4.55 0.10
C PRO A 15 -13.42 3.67 1.30
N ILE A 16 -12.83 3.90 2.48
CA ILE A 16 -13.10 3.12 3.71
C ILE A 16 -14.60 3.03 4.00
N GLU A 17 -15.34 4.14 3.82
CA GLU A 17 -16.79 4.24 3.97
C GLU A 17 -17.59 3.28 3.06
N LYS A 18 -16.97 2.81 1.98
CA LYS A 18 -17.55 1.87 1.00
C LYS A 18 -17.00 0.45 1.16
N LYS A 19 -16.05 0.22 2.06
CA LYS A 19 -15.51 -1.11 2.37
C LYS A 19 -16.50 -1.82 3.29
N LEU A 20 -17.04 -2.96 2.83
CA LEU A 20 -17.94 -3.80 3.62
C LEU A 20 -17.11 -4.72 4.54
N GLY A 21 -17.31 -4.63 5.85
CA GLY A 21 -16.62 -5.45 6.86
C GLY A 21 -16.46 -4.71 8.20
N LYS A 22 -16.11 -5.43 9.28
CA LYS A 22 -15.61 -4.77 10.49
C LYS A 22 -14.21 -4.22 10.23
N GLU A 23 -13.85 -3.09 10.83
CA GLU A 23 -12.53 -2.45 10.64
C GLU A 23 -11.37 -3.44 10.85
N ASP A 24 -11.44 -4.27 11.89
CA ASP A 24 -10.44 -5.32 12.18
C ASP A 24 -10.29 -6.36 11.06
N GLU A 25 -11.41 -6.77 10.45
CA GLU A 25 -11.42 -7.77 9.36
C GLU A 25 -10.87 -7.17 8.06
N LEU A 26 -11.12 -5.88 7.82
CA LEU A 26 -10.56 -5.15 6.69
C LEU A 26 -9.06 -4.94 6.84
N LEU A 27 -8.60 -4.72 8.07
CA LEU A 27 -7.18 -4.58 8.39
C LEU A 27 -6.43 -5.91 8.24
N GLU A 28 -6.99 -7.01 8.73
CA GLU A 28 -6.39 -8.35 8.57
C GLU A 28 -6.25 -8.71 7.08
N LYS A 29 -7.32 -8.50 6.30
CA LYS A 29 -7.29 -8.70 4.83
C LYS A 29 -6.32 -7.78 4.12
N PHE A 30 -6.15 -6.54 4.59
CA PHE A 30 -5.14 -5.61 4.08
C PHE A 30 -3.74 -6.16 4.28
N ASN A 31 -3.44 -6.58 5.52
CA ASN A 31 -2.13 -7.10 5.89
C ASN A 31 -1.82 -8.38 5.11
N GLU A 32 -2.75 -9.32 5.01
CA GLU A 32 -2.58 -10.56 4.24
C GLU A 32 -2.31 -10.29 2.76
N TYR A 33 -3.13 -9.44 2.13
CA TYR A 33 -2.98 -9.11 0.71
C TYR A 33 -1.65 -8.39 0.44
N TYR A 34 -1.28 -7.45 1.30
CA TYR A 34 -0.06 -6.68 1.14
C TYR A 34 1.21 -7.52 1.41
N ILE A 35 1.20 -8.38 2.44
CA ILE A 35 2.27 -9.36 2.69
C ILE A 35 2.43 -10.27 1.48
N ARG A 36 1.31 -10.75 0.91
CA ARG A 36 1.33 -11.58 -0.29
C ARG A 36 1.97 -10.84 -1.47
N LEU A 37 1.61 -9.57 -1.71
CA LEU A 37 2.22 -8.76 -2.77
C LEU A 37 3.75 -8.62 -2.59
N ILE A 38 4.23 -8.44 -1.35
CA ILE A 38 5.66 -8.39 -1.04
C ILE A 38 6.35 -9.74 -1.27
N GLU A 39 5.74 -10.85 -0.82
CA GLU A 39 6.29 -12.19 -1.01
C GLU A 39 6.33 -12.59 -2.48
N GLU A 40 5.32 -12.22 -3.25
CA GLU A 40 5.30 -12.37 -4.70
C GLU A 40 6.40 -11.51 -5.36
N SER A 41 6.57 -10.25 -4.93
CA SER A 41 7.61 -9.38 -5.50
C SER A 41 9.04 -9.82 -5.21
N LYS A 42 9.28 -10.53 -4.09
CA LYS A 42 10.58 -11.13 -3.77
C LYS A 42 10.93 -12.31 -4.68
N LYS A 43 9.93 -13.08 -5.14
CA LYS A 43 10.14 -14.30 -5.94
C LYS A 43 10.47 -14.00 -7.40
N ASP A 44 10.04 -12.85 -7.91
CA ASP A 44 10.28 -12.44 -9.29
C ASP A 44 10.92 -11.05 -9.35
N LYS A 45 12.16 -10.98 -9.85
CA LYS A 45 13.00 -9.76 -9.89
C LYS A 45 12.46 -8.63 -10.78
N LYS A 46 11.29 -8.82 -11.40
CA LYS A 46 10.63 -7.83 -12.27
C LYS A 46 9.37 -7.20 -11.68
N ILE A 47 8.94 -7.59 -10.49
CA ILE A 47 7.67 -7.10 -9.95
C ILE A 47 7.87 -5.73 -9.29
N VAL A 48 7.20 -4.73 -9.86
CA VAL A 48 6.91 -3.46 -9.21
C VAL A 48 5.85 -3.72 -8.14
N LEU A 49 6.09 -3.31 -6.90
CA LEU A 49 5.03 -3.26 -5.90
C LEU A 49 4.10 -2.09 -6.24
N ASN A 50 2.97 -2.40 -6.87
CA ASN A 50 2.01 -1.40 -7.33
C ASN A 50 0.90 -1.20 -6.29
N CYS A 51 1.04 -0.12 -5.51
CA CYS A 51 0.07 0.37 -4.55
C CYS A 51 -0.64 1.64 -5.06
N LYS A 52 -0.63 1.86 -6.37
CA LYS A 52 -1.25 3.04 -6.97
C LYS A 52 -2.73 3.13 -6.59
N GLY A 53 -3.16 4.25 -6.04
CA GLY A 53 -4.54 4.49 -5.60
C GLY A 53 -4.97 3.72 -4.35
N PHE A 54 -4.05 3.06 -3.64
CA PHE A 54 -4.39 2.31 -2.44
C PHE A 54 -4.84 3.25 -1.31
N ILE A 55 -5.86 2.82 -0.59
CA ILE A 55 -6.35 3.45 0.62
C ILE A 55 -5.94 2.58 1.79
N PHE A 56 -4.86 3.00 2.45
CA PHE A 56 -4.32 2.41 3.66
C PHE A 56 -5.25 2.78 4.84
N PRO A 57 -5.81 1.79 5.55
CA PRO A 57 -6.65 2.03 6.72
C PRO A 57 -5.94 2.82 7.83
N GLU A 58 -6.70 3.36 8.78
CA GLU A 58 -6.12 3.85 10.02
C GLU A 58 -5.79 2.66 10.93
N VAL A 59 -4.64 2.72 11.61
CA VAL A 59 -4.20 1.73 12.59
C VAL A 59 -3.64 2.44 13.80
N GLU A 60 -3.94 1.93 15.00
CA GLU A 60 -3.62 2.58 16.28
C GLU A 60 -2.12 2.87 16.45
N ASP A 61 -1.27 1.93 16.04
CA ASP A 61 0.20 2.02 16.19
C ASP A 61 0.92 2.47 14.90
N GLY A 62 0.17 2.93 13.89
CA GLY A 62 0.73 3.22 12.57
C GLY A 62 1.29 2.00 11.83
N TYR A 63 1.66 2.21 10.58
CA TYR A 63 2.26 1.19 9.74
C TYR A 63 3.78 1.22 9.78
N GLU A 64 4.40 0.32 10.55
CA GLU A 64 5.87 0.14 10.55
C GLU A 64 6.41 -0.74 9.42
N PHE A 65 5.58 -1.05 8.41
CA PHE A 65 5.90 -2.04 7.39
C PHE A 65 7.18 -1.78 6.62
N PHE A 66 7.57 -0.52 6.42
CA PHE A 66 8.78 -0.18 5.68
C PHE A 66 9.98 0.03 6.59
N SER A 67 9.75 0.10 7.91
CA SER A 67 10.80 0.38 8.88
C SER A 67 11.88 -0.70 8.86
N ASP A 68 13.13 -0.26 8.90
CA ASP A 68 14.33 -1.10 8.95
C ASP A 68 14.48 -2.08 7.76
N LYS A 69 13.91 -1.74 6.59
CA LYS A 69 13.99 -2.58 5.37
C LYS A 69 14.86 -1.96 4.29
N THR A 70 15.54 -2.84 3.54
CA THR A 70 16.13 -2.50 2.23
C THR A 70 15.22 -3.03 1.12
N ILE A 71 14.72 -2.14 0.26
CA ILE A 71 13.80 -2.44 -0.82
C ILE A 71 14.52 -2.29 -2.15
N SER A 72 14.69 -3.38 -2.87
CA SER A 72 15.48 -3.43 -4.12
C SER A 72 14.65 -3.49 -5.40
N PHE A 73 13.32 -3.49 -5.28
CA PHE A 73 12.38 -3.46 -6.40
C PHE A 73 11.61 -2.12 -6.42
N PRO A 74 11.09 -1.70 -7.59
CA PRO A 74 10.35 -0.45 -7.68
C PRO A 74 9.04 -0.51 -6.88
N VAL A 75 8.63 0.62 -6.31
CA VAL A 75 7.39 0.75 -5.54
C VAL A 75 6.60 1.97 -6.02
N ASP A 76 5.32 1.80 -6.29
CA ASP A 76 4.43 2.86 -6.76
C ASP A 76 3.31 3.11 -5.75
N PHE A 77 3.37 4.22 -5.02
CA PHE A 77 2.31 4.74 -4.16
C PHE A 77 1.58 5.93 -4.79
N SER A 78 1.66 6.11 -6.11
CA SER A 78 1.01 7.26 -6.73
C SER A 78 -0.50 7.23 -6.46
N ASP A 79 -1.09 8.39 -6.19
CA ASP A 79 -2.51 8.53 -5.82
C ASP A 79 -2.95 7.74 -4.56
N ALA A 80 -2.01 7.19 -3.76
CA ALA A 80 -2.34 6.47 -2.54
C ALA A 80 -2.80 7.42 -1.41
N VAL A 81 -3.64 6.92 -0.52
CA VAL A 81 -4.13 7.64 0.66
C VAL A 81 -3.77 6.88 1.92
N PHE A 82 -3.04 7.53 2.81
CA PHE A 82 -2.67 7.04 4.14
C PHE A 82 -3.53 7.76 5.18
N TYR A 83 -4.55 7.08 5.71
CA TYR A 83 -5.42 7.64 6.75
C TYR A 83 -4.78 7.57 8.14
N GLY A 84 -4.10 6.48 8.47
CA GLY A 84 -3.27 6.36 9.67
C GLY A 84 -1.83 6.77 9.47
N GLU A 85 -1.07 6.73 10.57
CA GLU A 85 0.38 6.95 10.53
C GLU A 85 1.07 5.86 9.68
N VAL A 86 2.08 6.26 8.91
CA VAL A 86 2.94 5.33 8.16
C VAL A 86 4.39 5.67 8.39
N PHE A 87 5.18 4.68 8.79
CA PHE A 87 6.57 4.85 9.16
C PHE A 87 7.50 4.25 8.10
N PHE A 88 8.42 5.11 7.64
CA PHE A 88 9.52 4.78 6.74
C PHE A 88 10.87 4.89 7.46
N LYS A 89 10.93 4.48 8.74
CA LYS A 89 12.11 4.66 9.58
C LYS A 89 13.24 3.76 9.12
N ASN A 90 14.44 4.31 8.89
CA ASN A 90 15.62 3.54 8.43
C ASN A 90 15.38 2.71 7.14
N VAL A 91 14.37 3.06 6.32
CA VAL A 91 14.13 2.37 5.06
C VAL A 91 15.17 2.81 4.03
N LYS A 92 15.64 1.87 3.21
CA LYS A 92 16.51 2.15 2.07
C LYS A 92 15.87 1.65 0.78
N PHE A 93 15.41 2.56 -0.06
CA PHE A 93 14.99 2.24 -1.43
C PHE A 93 16.21 2.23 -2.36
N LEU A 94 16.51 1.08 -2.96
CA LEU A 94 17.57 0.90 -3.96
C LEU A 94 17.03 0.97 -5.39
N SER A 95 15.73 1.17 -5.54
CA SER A 95 15.03 1.29 -6.82
C SER A 95 14.05 2.47 -6.76
N LEU A 96 13.37 2.74 -7.87
CA LEU A 96 12.43 3.85 -7.97
C LEU A 96 11.28 3.68 -6.97
N VAL A 97 10.99 4.73 -6.20
CA VAL A 97 9.79 4.85 -5.40
C VAL A 97 9.02 6.08 -5.84
N SER A 98 7.72 5.94 -6.12
CA SER A 98 6.83 7.06 -6.45
C SER A 98 5.83 7.29 -5.33
N PHE A 99 5.61 8.57 -4.99
CA PHE A 99 4.55 9.05 -4.11
C PHE A 99 3.74 10.18 -4.80
N GLU A 100 3.73 10.20 -6.14
CA GLU A 100 3.05 11.25 -6.89
C GLU A 100 1.57 11.33 -6.49
N ASN A 101 1.09 12.52 -6.10
CA ASN A 101 -0.28 12.73 -5.58
C ASN A 101 -0.67 11.88 -4.36
N ALA A 102 0.28 11.25 -3.65
CA ALA A 102 -0.04 10.53 -2.43
C ALA A 102 -0.51 11.52 -1.34
N LEU A 103 -1.56 11.14 -0.61
CA LEU A 103 -2.12 11.90 0.50
C LEU A 103 -1.75 11.23 1.82
N PHE A 104 -1.10 11.98 2.71
CA PHE A 104 -0.74 11.54 4.05
C PHE A 104 -1.56 12.32 5.07
N ASN A 105 -2.69 11.75 5.51
CA ASN A 105 -3.61 12.43 6.42
C ASN A 105 -3.19 12.29 7.89
N GLY A 106 -2.33 11.31 8.22
CA GLY A 106 -1.80 11.04 9.56
C GLY A 106 -0.28 11.23 9.69
N LEU A 107 0.35 12.14 8.93
CA LEU A 107 1.81 12.31 9.03
C LEU A 107 2.18 13.18 10.25
N HIS A 108 2.80 12.58 11.26
CA HIS A 108 3.58 13.29 12.27
C HIS A 108 5.05 13.34 11.82
N LEU A 109 5.56 14.56 11.54
CA LEU A 109 6.94 14.83 11.10
C LEU A 109 7.94 14.83 12.26
#